data_AF-M4CN91-F1
#
_entry.id   AF-M4CN91-F1
#
_cell.length_a   1.000
_cell.length_b   1.000
_cell.length_c   1.000
_cell.angle_alpha   90.00
_cell.angle_beta   90.00
_cell.angle_gamma   90.00
#
_symmetry.space_group_name_H-M   'P 1'
#
loop_
_entity.id
_entity.type
_entity.pdbx_description
1 polymer ?
#
loop_
_entity_poly.entity_id
_entity_poly.type
_entity_poly.pdbx_seq_one_letter_code
_entity_poly.pdbx_strand_id
1 'polypeptide(L)'
;MKHVGYIYCTERLVLENKLEQWADCFELVGLSRAALDCYISGYGHQLELKYADETSELNPAHTFVPWVVVNNQPLQENYQNFVMYVCNAYGSNQLPEACRNLNHSVETQSTFNSSVEKLSYSHQVCYASQ
;
A
#
# COMPACT_ATOMS: atom_id res chain seq x y z
N MET A 1 -10.63 -5.76 -7.23
CA MET A 1 -9.84 -4.63 -7.78
C MET A 1 -10.49 -3.25 -7.58
N LYS A 2 -11.83 -3.11 -7.54
CA LYS A 2 -12.49 -1.79 -7.38
C LYS A 2 -12.07 -0.99 -6.13
N HIS A 3 -11.93 -1.66 -4.98
CA HIS A 3 -11.49 -1.02 -3.73
C HIS A 3 -10.04 -0.51 -3.81
N VAL A 4 -9.11 -1.27 -4.40
CA VAL A 4 -7.72 -0.82 -4.60
C VAL A 4 -7.69 0.38 -5.54
N GLY A 5 -8.50 0.36 -6.61
CA GLY A 5 -8.61 1.49 -7.52
C GLY A 5 -9.12 2.75 -6.82
N TYR A 6 -10.08 2.61 -5.91
CA TYR A 6 -10.60 3.73 -5.13
C TYR A 6 -9.53 4.34 -4.23
N ILE A 7 -8.81 3.50 -3.47
CA ILE A 7 -7.70 3.94 -2.60
C ILE A 7 -6.66 4.69 -3.44
N TYR A 8 -6.22 4.13 -4.57
CA TYR A 8 -5.25 4.79 -5.44
C TYR A 8 -5.75 6.14 -5.97
N CYS A 9 -7.02 6.21 -6.34
CA CYS A 9 -7.64 7.45 -6.78
C CYS A 9 -7.62 8.52 -5.67
N THR A 10 -8.04 8.18 -4.44
CA THR A 10 -8.07 9.11 -3.31
C THR A 10 -6.68 9.53 -2.87
N GLU A 11 -5.72 8.60 -2.81
CA GLU A 11 -4.31 8.90 -2.50
C GLU A 11 -3.71 9.89 -3.50
N ARG A 12 -4.00 9.71 -4.80
CA ARG A 12 -3.58 10.67 -5.83
C ARG A 12 -4.21 12.05 -5.62
N LEU A 13 -5.49 12.12 -5.25
CA LEU A 13 -6.15 13.40 -4.95
C LEU A 13 -5.51 14.12 -3.77
N VAL A 14 -5.03 13.39 -2.75
CA VAL A 14 -4.25 13.99 -1.64
C VAL A 14 -2.97 14.64 -2.17
N LEU A 15 -2.21 13.93 -3.01
CA LEU A 15 -0.98 14.46 -3.63
C LEU A 15 -1.23 15.68 -4.52
N GLU A 16 -2.41 15.74 -5.16
CA GLU A 16 -2.83 16.88 -5.99
C GLU A 16 -3.47 18.02 -5.20
N ASN A 17 -3.62 17.89 -3.87
CA ASN A 17 -4.36 18.82 -3.01
C ASN A 17 -5.80 19.07 -3.49
N LYS A 18 -6.49 17.97 -3.85
CA LYS A 18 -7.87 17.93 -4.36
C LYS A 18 -8.74 16.92 -3.58
N LEU A 19 -8.45 16.72 -2.30
CA LEU A 19 -9.13 15.71 -1.50
C LEU A 19 -10.65 15.96 -1.41
N GLU A 20 -11.12 17.20 -1.59
CA GLU A 20 -12.53 17.53 -1.67
C GLU A 20 -13.28 16.79 -2.79
N GLN A 21 -12.57 16.32 -3.83
CA GLN A 21 -13.10 15.54 -4.96
C GLN A 21 -13.11 14.02 -4.71
N TRP A 22 -12.84 13.57 -3.48
CA TRP A 22 -12.76 12.15 -3.13
C TRP A 22 -13.99 11.32 -3.58
N ALA A 23 -15.18 11.93 -3.57
CA ALA A 23 -16.42 11.26 -3.97
C ALA A 23 -16.42 10.85 -5.45
N ASP A 24 -15.73 11.59 -6.33
CA ASP A 24 -15.63 11.30 -7.76
C ASP A 24 -14.93 9.96 -8.01
N CYS A 25 -14.07 9.52 -7.08
CA CYS A 25 -13.41 8.22 -7.15
C CYS A 25 -14.39 7.05 -7.10
N PHE A 26 -15.56 7.18 -6.46
CA PHE A 26 -16.56 6.10 -6.45
C PHE A 26 -17.07 5.81 -7.86
N GLU A 27 -17.42 6.86 -8.59
CA GLU A 27 -17.93 6.73 -9.97
C GLU A 27 -16.83 6.21 -10.89
N LEU A 28 -15.62 6.75 -10.78
CA LEU A 28 -14.47 6.38 -11.60
C LEU A 28 -14.14 4.88 -11.53
N VAL A 29 -14.25 4.28 -10.34
CA VAL A 29 -13.95 2.86 -10.15
C VAL A 29 -15.19 1.96 -10.16
N GLY A 30 -16.36 2.54 -10.42
CA GLY A 30 -17.64 1.84 -10.45
C GLY A 30 -18.01 1.19 -9.13
N LEU A 31 -17.72 1.86 -8.01
CA LEU A 31 -18.19 1.48 -6.68
C LEU A 31 -19.62 2.00 -6.48
N SER A 32 -20.47 1.15 -5.92
CA SER A 32 -21.87 1.48 -5.64
C SER A 32 -21.99 2.42 -4.45
N ARG A 33 -23.15 3.08 -4.35
CA ARG A 33 -23.54 3.91 -3.20
C ARG A 33 -23.43 3.20 -1.84
N ALA A 34 -23.53 1.87 -1.80
CA ALA A 34 -23.37 1.09 -0.57
C ALA A 34 -22.04 1.36 0.18
N ALA A 35 -20.95 1.68 -0.53
CA ALA A 35 -19.68 2.04 0.10
C ALA A 35 -19.73 3.42 0.77
N LEU A 36 -20.44 4.37 0.15
CA LEU A 36 -20.72 5.68 0.73
C LEU A 36 -21.69 5.58 1.91
N ASP A 37 -22.73 4.76 1.79
CA ASP A 37 -23.70 4.53 2.87
C ASP A 37 -23.02 3.91 4.10
N CYS A 38 -22.09 2.96 3.89
CA CYS A 38 -21.23 2.40 4.93
C CYS A 38 -20.44 3.51 5.67
N TYR A 39 -19.82 4.43 4.93
CA TYR A 39 -19.10 5.56 5.50
C TYR A 39 -20.03 6.47 6.33
N ILE A 40 -21.18 6.87 5.77
CA ILE A 40 -22.13 7.79 6.41
C ILE A 40 -22.82 7.16 7.64
N SER A 41 -23.08 5.85 7.61
CA SER A 41 -23.80 5.14 8.68
C SER A 41 -23.05 5.05 10.01
N GLY A 42 -21.77 5.43 10.05
CA GLY A 42 -20.90 5.24 11.21
C GLY A 42 -20.27 3.84 11.29
N TYR A 43 -20.62 2.92 10.39
CA TYR A 43 -19.96 1.60 10.30
C TYR A 43 -18.46 1.71 10.01
N GLY A 44 -18.03 2.80 9.35
CA GLY A 44 -16.61 3.13 9.17
C GLY A 44 -15.81 3.16 10.47
N HIS A 45 -16.39 3.70 11.57
CA HIS A 45 -15.70 3.74 12.87
C HIS A 45 -15.49 2.33 13.46
N GLN A 46 -16.46 1.44 13.29
CA GLN A 46 -16.32 0.05 13.77
C GLN A 46 -15.22 -0.69 13.00
N LEU A 47 -15.10 -0.45 11.71
CA LEU A 47 -14.02 -1.00 10.88
C LEU A 47 -12.66 -0.44 11.30
N GLU A 48 -12.58 0.86 11.59
CA GLU A 48 -11.35 1.51 12.04
C GLU A 48 -10.85 0.92 13.38
N LEU A 49 -11.73 0.73 14.36
CA LEU A 49 -11.39 0.08 15.63
C LEU A 49 -10.88 -1.36 15.41
N LYS A 50 -11.53 -2.11 14.52
CA LYS A 50 -11.09 -3.47 14.18
C LYS A 50 -9.69 -3.48 13.56
N TYR A 51 -9.41 -2.55 12.63
CA TYR A 51 -8.07 -2.45 12.04
C TYR A 51 -7.02 -1.95 13.04
N ALA A 52 -7.41 -1.13 14.02
CA ALA A 52 -6.52 -0.75 15.12
C ALA A 52 -6.13 -1.98 15.96
N ASP A 53 -7.08 -2.86 16.28
CA ASP A 53 -6.81 -4.12 16.98
C ASP A 53 -5.86 -5.01 16.15
N GLU A 54 -6.18 -5.27 14.86
CA GLU A 54 -5.34 -6.06 13.94
C GLU A 54 -3.91 -5.48 13.82
N THR A 55 -3.78 -4.15 13.81
CA THR A 55 -2.48 -3.47 13.74
C THR A 55 -1.71 -3.55 15.06
N SER A 56 -2.40 -3.52 16.20
CA SER A 56 -1.79 -3.64 17.53
C SER A 56 -1.25 -5.05 17.82
N GLU A 57 -1.83 -6.06 17.16
CA GLU A 57 -1.42 -7.47 17.27
C GLU A 57 -0.24 -7.83 16.37
N LEU A 58 0.27 -6.90 15.55
CA LEU A 58 1.45 -7.13 14.73
C LEU A 58 2.64 -7.55 15.61
N ASN A 59 3.28 -8.65 15.22
CA ASN A 59 4.47 -9.17 15.89
C ASN A 59 5.60 -9.38 14.88
N PRO A 60 6.71 -8.62 14.94
CA PRO A 60 6.94 -7.52 15.88
C PRO A 60 5.99 -6.33 15.65
N ALA A 61 5.77 -5.54 16.70
CA ALA A 61 5.05 -4.28 16.58
C ALA A 61 5.72 -3.38 15.53
N HIS A 62 4.92 -2.74 14.69
CA HIS A 62 5.44 -1.85 13.66
C HIS A 62 6.06 -0.59 14.29
N THR A 63 7.20 -0.14 13.76
CA THR A 63 7.93 1.04 14.28
C THR A 63 7.82 2.27 13.37
N PHE A 64 7.29 2.08 12.16
CA PHE A 64 7.04 3.12 11.17
C PHE A 64 6.00 2.63 10.16
N VAL A 65 5.55 3.56 9.31
CA VAL A 65 4.73 3.26 8.13
C VAL A 65 5.46 3.71 6.86
N PRO A 66 5.28 3.03 5.71
CA PRO A 66 4.43 1.84 5.53
C PRO A 66 5.05 0.58 6.17
N TRP A 67 4.19 -0.26 6.79
CA TRP A 67 4.58 -1.57 7.31
C TRP A 67 4.15 -2.67 6.34
N VAL A 68 5.10 -3.28 5.64
CA VAL A 68 4.83 -4.28 4.59
C VAL A 68 5.23 -5.67 5.06
N VAL A 69 4.32 -6.63 4.92
CA VAL A 69 4.51 -8.02 5.34
C VAL A 69 4.29 -8.96 4.16
N VAL A 70 5.21 -9.89 3.92
CA VAL A 70 5.09 -10.97 2.93
C VAL A 70 5.22 -12.31 3.66
N ASN A 71 4.20 -13.17 3.60
CA ASN A 71 4.17 -14.46 4.32
C ASN A 71 4.60 -14.36 5.81
N ASN A 72 4.00 -13.43 6.55
CA ASN A 72 4.31 -13.14 7.95
C ASN A 72 5.75 -12.63 8.22
N GLN A 73 6.52 -12.32 7.18
CA GLN A 73 7.82 -11.66 7.31
C GLN A 73 7.65 -10.15 7.08
N PRO A 74 7.87 -9.31 8.10
CA PRO A 74 7.93 -7.86 7.90
C PRO A 74 9.19 -7.51 7.11
N LEU A 75 9.04 -6.68 6.08
CA LEU A 75 10.16 -6.25 5.22
C LEU A 75 10.97 -5.09 5.83
N GLN A 76 10.39 -4.38 6.80
CA GLN A 76 10.99 -3.21 7.44
C GLN A 76 11.53 -2.23 6.38
N GLU A 77 12.76 -1.73 6.49
CA GLU A 77 13.34 -0.73 5.61
C GLU A 77 13.49 -1.23 4.16
N ASN A 78 13.43 -2.56 3.95
CA ASN A 78 13.46 -3.17 2.63
C ASN A 78 12.09 -3.20 1.94
N TYR A 79 11.06 -2.51 2.47
CA TYR A 79 9.71 -2.52 1.90
C TYR A 79 9.66 -2.11 0.41
N GLN A 80 10.60 -1.28 -0.06
CA GLN A 80 10.68 -0.88 -1.47
C GLN A 80 10.98 -2.06 -2.41
N ASN A 81 11.60 -3.13 -1.89
CA ASN A 81 11.93 -4.34 -2.63
C ASN A 81 10.78 -5.37 -2.63
N PHE A 82 9.55 -5.00 -2.27
CA PHE A 82 8.45 -5.95 -2.04
C PHE A 82 8.21 -6.92 -3.21
N VAL A 83 8.37 -6.49 -4.47
CA VAL A 83 8.17 -7.37 -5.64
C VAL A 83 9.16 -8.53 -5.64
N MET A 84 10.42 -8.28 -5.25
CA MET A 84 11.44 -9.33 -5.11
C MET A 84 11.02 -10.37 -4.07
N TYR A 85 10.55 -9.91 -2.90
CA TYR A 85 10.08 -10.80 -1.84
C TYR A 85 8.85 -11.62 -2.27
N VAL A 86 7.90 -11.01 -2.98
CA VAL A 86 6.74 -11.73 -3.54
C VAL A 86 7.18 -12.77 -4.56
N CYS A 87 8.10 -12.44 -5.46
CA CYS A 87 8.62 -13.37 -6.46
C CYS A 87 9.34 -14.57 -5.82
N ASN A 88 10.14 -14.33 -4.78
CA ASN A 88 10.81 -15.38 -4.02
C ASN A 88 9.79 -16.27 -3.26
N ALA A 89 8.71 -15.68 -2.76
CA ALA A 89 7.66 -16.38 -2.02
C ALA A 89 6.70 -17.18 -2.93
N TYR A 90 6.69 -16.95 -4.25
CA TYR A 90 5.72 -17.54 -5.18
C TYR A 90 5.82 -19.08 -5.26
N GLY A 91 7.00 -19.66 -5.02
CA GLY A 91 7.20 -21.10 -4.80
C GLY A 91 6.92 -22.04 -6.00
N SER A 92 6.49 -21.53 -7.15
CA SER A 92 6.17 -22.32 -8.36
C SER A 92 7.29 -22.26 -9.40
N ASN A 93 7.46 -23.35 -10.16
CA ASN A 93 8.37 -23.41 -11.32
C ASN A 93 7.93 -22.49 -12.49
N GLN A 94 6.67 -22.06 -12.50
CA GLN A 94 6.13 -21.14 -13.50
C GLN A 94 6.09 -19.71 -12.95
N LEU A 95 7.26 -19.10 -12.73
CA LEU A 95 7.33 -17.71 -12.30
C LEU A 95 6.72 -16.78 -13.36
N PRO A 96 5.91 -15.79 -12.94
CA PRO A 96 5.47 -14.70 -13.79
C PRO A 96 6.65 -14.01 -14.47
N GLU A 97 6.45 -13.51 -15.68
CA GLU A 97 7.50 -12.82 -16.45
C GLU A 97 8.13 -11.65 -15.67
N ALA A 98 7.30 -10.89 -14.95
CA ALA A 98 7.76 -9.80 -14.08
C ALA A 98 8.82 -10.25 -13.06
N CYS A 99 8.72 -11.48 -12.55
CA CYS A 99 9.70 -12.04 -11.61
C CYS A 99 11.01 -12.47 -12.29
N ARG A 100 10.96 -12.89 -13.56
CA ARG A 100 12.15 -13.30 -14.31
C ARG A 100 13.06 -12.12 -14.61
N ASN A 101 12.47 -10.98 -14.95
CA ASN A 101 13.22 -9.76 -15.30
C ASN A 101 13.97 -9.16 -14.09
N LEU A 102 13.48 -9.38 -12.87
CA LEU A 102 14.15 -8.92 -11.64
C LEU A 102 15.47 -9.64 -11.37
N ASN A 103 15.56 -10.92 -11.69
CA ASN A 103 16.80 -11.69 -11.51
C ASN A 103 17.94 -11.21 -12.42
N HIS A 104 17.61 -10.63 -13.58
CA HIS A 104 18.59 -10.02 -14.48
C HIS A 104 19.05 -8.63 -14.00
N SER A 105 18.29 -7.96 -13.14
CA SER A 105 18.63 -6.61 -12.64
C SER A 105 19.55 -6.64 -11.41
N VAL A 106 19.61 -7.77 -10.68
CA VAL A 106 20.49 -7.91 -9.51
C VAL A 106 21.98 -7.82 -9.90
N GLU A 107 22.35 -8.22 -11.12
CA GLU A 107 23.72 -8.03 -11.65
C GLU A 107 24.05 -6.56 -12.02
N THR A 108 23.05 -5.67 -12.05
CA THR A 108 23.21 -4.23 -12.41
C THR A 108 22.87 -3.26 -11.28
N GLN A 109 22.62 -3.75 -10.06
CA GLN A 109 22.26 -2.94 -8.87
C GLN A 109 23.40 -2.05 -8.31
N SER A 110 24.51 -1.85 -9.02
CA SER A 110 25.48 -0.81 -8.65
C SER A 110 25.08 0.60 -9.13
N THR A 111 24.02 0.77 -9.93
CA THR A 111 23.70 2.07 -10.57
C THR A 111 22.26 2.56 -10.45
N PHE A 112 21.32 1.83 -9.84
CA PHE A 112 19.89 2.23 -9.78
C PHE A 112 19.46 3.04 -8.54
N ASN A 113 20.36 3.29 -7.59
CA ASN A 113 20.02 3.92 -6.31
C ASN A 113 19.63 5.41 -6.39
N SER A 114 19.85 6.12 -7.51
CA SER A 114 19.58 7.57 -7.56
C SER A 114 18.14 7.97 -7.97
N SER A 115 17.36 7.05 -8.53
CA SER A 115 16.02 7.37 -9.06
C SER A 115 14.89 7.07 -8.07
N VAL A 116 15.13 6.19 -7.09
CA VAL A 116 14.13 5.76 -6.09
C VAL A 116 14.03 6.76 -4.93
N GLU A 117 15.11 7.47 -4.60
CA GLU A 117 15.15 8.48 -3.52
C GLU A 117 14.12 9.61 -3.72
N LYS A 118 13.78 9.96 -4.97
CA LYS A 118 12.86 11.09 -5.25
C LYS A 118 11.38 10.81 -4.95
N LEU A 119 10.94 9.56 -4.85
CA LEU A 119 9.54 9.22 -4.53
C LEU A 119 9.31 8.99 -3.02
N SER A 120 10.39 8.79 -2.26
CA SER A 120 10.32 8.49 -0.81
C SER A 120 9.97 9.70 0.05
N TYR A 121 10.25 10.93 -0.42
CA TYR A 121 10.12 12.15 0.39
C TYR A 121 8.75 12.82 0.36
N SER A 122 7.79 12.33 -0.44
CA SER A 122 6.53 13.04 -0.70
C SER A 122 5.31 12.51 0.07
N HIS A 123 5.43 11.45 0.87
CA HIS A 123 4.29 10.93 1.62
C HIS A 123 4.28 11.57 3.02
N GLN A 124 3.70 12.76 3.14
CA GLN A 124 3.31 13.28 4.45
C GLN A 124 2.28 12.30 5.04
N VAL A 125 2.72 11.47 5.98
CA VAL A 125 1.83 10.62 6.76
C VAL A 125 1.32 11.42 7.97
N CYS A 126 -0.01 11.44 8.13
CA CYS A 126 -0.64 12.03 9.30
C CYS A 126 -0.58 11.04 10.45
N TYR A 127 0.21 11.34 11.48
CA TYR A 127 0.11 10.63 12.75
C TYR A 127 -0.98 11.30 13.61
N ALA A 128 -1.83 10.51 14.24
CA ALA A 128 -2.65 11.02 15.33
C ALA A 128 -1.72 11.39 16.48
N SER A 129 -1.75 12.65 16.92
CA SER A 129 -1.15 13.07 18.18
C SER A 129 -1.87 12.35 19.32
N GLN A 130 -1.11 11.59 20.12
CA GLN A 130 -1.58 10.98 21.37
C GLN A 130 -2.00 12.05 22.38
#